data_AF-A0A3A0A9J6-F1
#
_entry.id   AF-A0A3A0A9J6-F1
#
_cell.length_a   1.000
_cell.length_b   1.000
_cell.length_c   1.000
_cell.angle_alpha   90.00
_cell.angle_beta   90.00
_cell.angle_gamma   90.00
#
_symmetry.space_group_name_H-M   'P 1'
#
loop_
_entity.id
_entity.type
_entity.pdbx_description
1 polymer ?
#
loop_
_entity_poly.entity_id
_entity_poly.type
_entity_poly.pdbx_seq_one_letter_code
_entity_poly.pdbx_strand_id
1 'polypeptide(L)'
;MPMPAIASDRLVDLHNDLTDYDMSVARQMREFLRGNPVNQSKVRIDVELEEALRSFKVEVPAEVDCRREMLRYKRRIDDVVRELLRMANEAPTPDNHVVTPTT
;
A
#
# COMPACT_ATOMS: atom_id res chain seq x y z
N MET A 1 -1.43 24.69 -6.30
CA MET A 1 -0.21 25.24 -5.68
C MET A 1 0.98 24.53 -6.31
N PRO A 2 1.92 25.21 -6.99
CA PRO A 2 3.11 24.55 -7.51
C PRO A 2 4.01 24.18 -6.31
N MET A 3 4.54 22.95 -6.28
CA MET A 3 5.54 22.55 -5.28
C MET A 3 6.77 23.45 -5.38
N PRO A 4 7.37 23.91 -4.26
CA PRO A 4 8.66 24.58 -4.31
C PRO A 4 9.70 23.64 -4.92
N ALA A 5 10.45 24.12 -5.92
CA ALA A 5 11.39 23.35 -6.73
C ALA A 5 12.67 22.88 -6.00
N ILE A 6 12.61 22.72 -4.67
CA ILE A 6 13.70 22.18 -3.85
C ILE A 6 13.09 21.14 -2.92
N ALA A 7 12.62 20.04 -3.50
CA ALA A 7 12.59 18.78 -2.75
C ALA A 7 13.98 18.17 -2.95
N SER A 8 14.70 17.90 -1.86
CA SER A 8 15.96 17.14 -1.94
C SER A 8 15.77 15.88 -2.79
N ASP A 9 16.76 15.48 -3.60
CA ASP A 9 16.70 14.28 -4.44
C ASP A 9 16.22 13.05 -3.64
N ARG A 10 16.65 12.95 -2.38
CA ARG A 10 16.24 11.89 -1.45
C ARG A 10 14.74 11.89 -1.11
N LEU A 11 14.13 13.07 -1.04
CA LEU A 11 12.70 13.20 -0.78
C LEU A 11 11.88 12.82 -2.03
N VAL A 12 12.43 13.10 -3.21
CA VAL A 12 11.86 12.66 -4.49
C VAL A 12 11.91 11.13 -4.59
N ASP A 13 13.02 10.51 -4.19
CA ASP A 13 13.14 9.05 -4.15
C ASP A 13 12.07 8.42 -3.24
N LEU A 14 11.93 8.94 -2.01
CA LEU A 14 10.89 8.48 -1.08
C LEU A 14 9.46 8.68 -1.62
N HIS A 15 9.26 9.71 -2.45
CA HIS A 15 7.98 9.95 -3.10
C HIS A 15 7.71 8.94 -4.21
N ASN A 16 8.74 8.59 -4.98
CA ASN A 16 8.64 7.56 -6.00
C ASN A 16 8.36 6.20 -5.36
N ASP A 17 9.07 5.85 -4.28
CA ASP A 17 8.82 4.61 -3.52
C ASP A 17 7.38 4.55 -3.00
N LEU A 18 6.87 5.67 -2.47
CA LEU A 18 5.48 5.76 -2.00
C LEU A 18 4.45 5.64 -3.13
N THR A 19 4.76 6.19 -4.30
CA THR A 19 3.92 6.08 -5.50
C THR A 19 3.90 4.64 -6.01
N ASP A 20 5.06 3.99 -6.06
CA ASP A 20 5.18 2.60 -6.45
C ASP A 20 4.45 1.66 -5.48
N TYR A 21 4.54 1.95 -4.18
CA TYR A 21 3.77 1.25 -3.16
C TYR A 21 2.26 1.37 -3.43
N ASP A 22 1.73 2.59 -3.61
CA ASP A 22 0.31 2.80 -3.93
C ASP A 22 -0.12 2.05 -5.21
N MET A 23 0.65 2.19 -6.29
CA MET A 23 0.34 1.52 -7.56
C MET A 23 0.33 0.00 -7.43
N SER A 24 1.23 -0.55 -6.61
CA SER A 24 1.29 -1.99 -6.35
C SER A 24 0.04 -2.49 -5.63
N VAL A 25 -0.43 -1.75 -4.62
CA VAL A 25 -1.64 -2.03 -3.85
C VAL A 25 -2.87 -1.88 -4.73
N ALA A 26 -2.99 -0.78 -5.47
CA ALA A 26 -4.09 -0.54 -6.40
C ALA A 26 -4.22 -1.63 -7.46
N ARG A 27 -3.09 -2.14 -7.98
CA ARG A 27 -3.09 -3.28 -8.93
C ARG A 27 -3.66 -4.53 -8.27
N GLN A 28 -3.26 -4.85 -7.06
CA GLN A 28 -3.73 -6.04 -6.35
C GLN A 28 -5.20 -5.94 -5.95
N MET A 29 -5.65 -4.76 -5.54
CA MET A 29 -7.06 -4.48 -5.30
C MET A 29 -7.91 -4.71 -6.55
N ARG A 30 -7.45 -4.26 -7.74
CA ARG A 30 -8.15 -4.54 -9.00
C ARG A 30 -8.24 -6.02 -9.32
N GLU A 31 -7.18 -6.79 -9.09
CA GLU A 31 -7.19 -8.23 -9.29
C GLU A 31 -8.17 -8.93 -8.33
N PHE A 32 -8.19 -8.51 -7.06
CA PHE A 32 -9.14 -9.01 -6.08
C PHE A 32 -10.59 -8.75 -6.47
N LEU A 33 -10.91 -7.54 -6.92
CA LEU A 33 -12.25 -7.18 -7.40
C LEU A 33 -12.68 -7.95 -8.66
N ARG A 34 -11.73 -8.52 -9.42
CA ARG A 34 -12.00 -9.41 -10.55
C ARG A 34 -12.22 -10.87 -10.12
N GLY A 35 -12.15 -11.18 -8.83
CA GLY A 35 -12.29 -12.53 -8.28
C GLY A 35 -10.98 -13.31 -8.20
N ASN A 36 -9.82 -12.67 -8.48
CA ASN A 36 -8.52 -13.31 -8.32
C ASN A 36 -8.07 -13.25 -6.84
N PRO A 37 -7.34 -14.25 -6.34
CA PRO A 37 -6.83 -14.21 -4.97
C PRO A 37 -5.81 -13.09 -4.79
N VAL A 38 -5.82 -12.44 -3.62
CA VAL A 38 -4.79 -11.46 -3.25
C VAL A 38 -3.46 -12.15 -3.08
N ASN A 39 -2.43 -11.67 -3.79
CA ASN A 39 -1.08 -12.17 -3.58
C ASN A 39 -0.46 -11.51 -2.35
N GLN A 40 -0.50 -12.20 -1.21
CA GLN A 40 0.03 -11.72 0.07
C GLN A 40 1.55 -11.42 0.04
N SER A 41 2.31 -12.04 -0.87
CA SER A 41 3.74 -11.69 -1.04
C SER A 41 3.95 -10.32 -1.68
N LYS A 42 2.94 -9.81 -2.40
CA LYS A 42 2.96 -8.51 -3.10
C LYS A 42 2.17 -7.42 -2.37
N VAL A 43 1.35 -7.79 -1.39
CA VAL A 43 0.52 -6.88 -0.59
C VAL A 43 0.89 -7.06 0.87
N ARG A 44 1.81 -6.22 1.34
CA ARG A 44 2.23 -6.16 2.75
C ARG A 44 2.45 -4.71 3.14
N ILE A 45 2.32 -4.42 4.43
CA ILE A 45 2.67 -3.10 4.95
C ILE A 45 4.15 -2.87 4.70
N ASP A 46 4.47 -1.77 4.03
CA ASP A 46 5.85 -1.35 3.81
C ASP A 46 6.37 -0.64 5.06
N VAL A 47 7.06 -1.40 5.91
CA VAL A 47 7.68 -0.90 7.15
C VAL A 47 8.95 -0.12 6.84
N GLU A 48 9.71 -0.56 5.83
CA GLU A 48 10.98 0.06 5.43
C GLU A 48 10.75 1.48 4.91
N LEU A 49 9.73 1.68 4.07
CA LEU A 49 9.33 3.00 3.60
C LEU A 49 8.90 3.93 4.75
N GLU A 50 8.20 3.41 5.75
CA GLU A 50 7.81 4.21 6.92
C GLU A 50 9.03 4.61 7.75
N GLU A 51 9.98 3.70 7.98
CA GLU A 51 11.22 4.00 8.68
C GLU A 51 12.08 5.01 7.92
N ALA A 52 12.18 4.87 6.59
CA ALA A 52 12.88 5.80 5.73
C ALA A 52 12.25 7.21 5.78
N LEU A 53 10.93 7.31 5.73
CA LEU A 53 10.21 8.58 5.90
C LEU A 53 10.39 9.18 7.29
N ARG A 54 10.43 8.38 8.36
CA ARG A 54 10.63 8.87 9.74
C ARG A 54 12.06 9.33 10.00
N SER A 55 13.03 8.63 9.43
CA SER A 55 14.46 8.91 9.58
C SER A 55 14.96 10.00 8.62
N PHE A 56 14.17 10.39 7.62
CA PHE A 56 14.50 11.49 6.72
C PHE A 56 14.85 12.77 7.51
N LYS A 57 16.09 13.22 7.34
CA LYS A 57 16.61 14.44 7.95
C LYS A 57 16.15 15.62 7.12
N VAL A 58 15.28 16.43 7.72
CA VAL A 58 14.76 17.64 7.11
C VAL A 58 15.76 18.78 7.23
N GLU A 59 15.97 19.51 6.14
CA GLU A 59 16.86 20.67 6.06
C GLU A 59 16.07 21.97 5.95
N VAL A 60 14.89 21.96 5.32
CA VAL A 60 14.04 23.15 5.17
C VAL A 60 12.59 22.92 5.62
N PRO A 61 11.85 23.95 6.08
CA PRO A 61 10.47 23.80 6.55
C PRO A 61 9.53 23.12 5.55
N ALA A 62 9.71 23.38 4.24
CA ALA A 62 8.89 22.77 3.19
C ALA A 62 8.99 21.23 3.16
N GLU A 63 10.15 20.67 3.49
CA GLU A 63 10.35 19.22 3.56
C GLU A 63 9.68 18.61 4.80
N VAL A 64 9.52 19.37 5.89
CA VAL A 64 8.76 18.92 7.07
C VAL A 64 7.31 18.65 6.67
N ASP A 65 6.72 19.61 5.95
CA ASP A 65 5.35 19.52 5.49
C ASP A 65 5.18 18.41 4.46
N CYS A 66 6.10 18.30 3.50
CA CYS A 66 6.08 17.24 2.50
C CYS A 66 6.20 15.85 3.15
N ARG A 67 7.20 15.61 4.00
CA ARG A 67 7.37 14.37 4.77
C ARG A 67 6.14 14.02 5.60
N ARG A 68 5.52 15.02 6.24
CA ARG A 68 4.29 14.83 7.02
C ARG A 68 3.13 14.38 6.14
N GLU A 69 2.98 14.96 4.96
CA GLU A 69 1.92 14.58 4.02
C GLU A 69 2.16 13.17 3.45
N MET A 70 3.41 12.83 3.11
CA MET A 70 3.78 11.49 2.66
C MET A 70 3.48 10.42 3.72
N LEU A 71 3.83 10.67 4.99
CA LEU A 71 3.47 9.77 6.10
C LEU A 71 1.96 9.60 6.27
N ARG A 72 1.18 10.68 6.07
CA ARG A 72 -0.29 10.60 6.12
C ARG A 72 -0.83 9.78 4.97
N TYR A 73 -0.31 9.98 3.77
CA TYR A 73 -0.74 9.24 2.58
C TYR A 73 -0.38 7.76 2.70
N LYS A 74 0.85 7.44 3.12
CA LYS A 74 1.29 6.07 3.42
C LYS A 74 0.36 5.35 4.37
N ARG A 75 -0.07 5.99 5.47
CA ARG A 75 -1.02 5.39 6.42
C ARG A 75 -2.36 5.03 5.78
N ARG A 76 -2.85 5.88 4.86
CA ARG A 76 -4.08 5.57 4.12
C ARG A 76 -3.89 4.36 3.20
N ILE A 77 -2.73 4.24 2.54
CA ILE A 77 -2.41 3.05 1.74
C ILE A 77 -2.37 1.81 2.65
N ASP A 78 -1.73 1.90 3.82
CA ASP A 78 -1.71 0.78 4.78
C ASP A 78 -3.11 0.38 5.26
N ASP A 79 -4.00 1.34 5.47
CA ASP A 79 -5.39 1.05 5.85
C ASP A 79 -6.10 0.23 4.76
N VAL A 80 -5.88 0.59 3.49
CA VAL A 80 -6.37 -0.20 2.34
C VAL A 80 -5.74 -1.59 2.31
N VAL A 81 -4.43 -1.71 2.56
CA VAL A 81 -3.72 -3.01 2.63
C VAL A 81 -4.31 -3.90 3.71
N ARG A 82 -4.51 -3.38 4.93
CA ARG A 82 -5.10 -4.14 6.04
C ARG A 82 -6.50 -4.64 5.68
N GLU A 83 -7.32 -3.76 5.09
CA GLU A 83 -8.68 -4.10 4.71
C GLU A 83 -8.72 -5.13 3.57
N LEU A 84 -7.87 -4.97 2.56
CA LEU A 84 -7.75 -5.93 1.46
C LEU A 84 -7.35 -7.32 1.95
N LEU A 85 -6.40 -7.40 2.88
CA LEU A 85 -5.97 -8.67 3.48
C LEU A 85 -7.07 -9.27 4.39
N ARG A 86 -7.81 -8.44 5.13
CA ARG A 86 -8.96 -8.88 5.92
C ARG A 86 -10.02 -9.53 5.04
N MET A 87 -10.43 -8.84 3.97
CA MET A 87 -11.43 -9.34 3.01
C MET A 87 -10.96 -10.62 2.29
N ALA A 88 -9.68 -10.70 1.94
CA ALA A 88 -9.12 -11.89 1.30
C ALA A 88 -9.15 -13.13 2.21
N ASN A 89 -9.02 -12.94 3.53
CA ASN A 89 -9.09 -14.02 4.51
C ASN A 89 -10.54 -14.39 4.90
N GLU A 90 -11.50 -13.49 4.69
CA GLU A 90 -12.93 -13.72 4.98
C GLU A 90 -13.71 -14.31 3.81
N ALA A 91 -13.18 -14.25 2.58
CA ALA A 91 -13.83 -14.82 1.41
C ALA A 91 -14.04 -16.34 1.62
N PRO A 92 -15.30 -16.84 1.62
CA PRO A 92 -15.54 -18.26 1.73
C PRO A 92 -14.91 -18.95 0.52
N THR A 93 -14.02 -19.91 0.76
CA THR A 93 -13.65 -20.89 -0.26
C THR A 93 -14.95 -21.46 -0.83
N PRO A 94 -15.16 -21.46 -2.16
CA PRO A 94 -16.31 -22.14 -2.71
C PRO A 94 -16.24 -23.59 -2.24
N ASP A 95 -17.22 -24.01 -1.44
CA ASP A 95 -17.40 -25.38 -1.01
C ASP A 95 -17.32 -26.26 -2.25
N ASN A 96 -16.27 -27.09 -2.33
CA ASN A 96 -16.28 -28.25 -3.20
C ASN A 96 -17.40 -29.14 -2.65
N HIS A 97 -18.60 -28.93 -3.17
CA HIS A 97 -19.75 -29.80 -2.98
C HIS A 97 -19.35 -31.17 -3.56
N VAL A 98 -18.73 -32.00 -2.73
CA VAL A 98 -18.54 -33.41 -3.03
C VAL A 98 -19.94 -34.01 -2.94
N VAL A 99 -20.49 -34.26 -4.12
CA VAL A 99 -21.74 -34.97 -4.36
C VAL A 99 -21.73 -36.27 -3.55
N THR A 100 -22.72 -36.43 -2.68
CA THR A 100 -23.02 -37.71 -2.04
C THR A 100 -23.35 -38.75 -3.11
N PRO A 101 -22.65 -39.90 -3.17
CA PRO A 101 -23.14 -41.00 -4.00
C PRO A 101 -24.38 -41.56 -3.31
N THR A 102 -25.50 -41.44 -4.00
CA THR A 102 -26.78 -42.04 -3.61
C THR A 102 -26.79 -43.48 -4.12
N THR A 103 -27.00 -44.41 -3.18
CA THR A 103 -27.39 -45.82 -3.33
C THR A 103 -26.37 -46.80 -3.89
#